data_AF-A0A6P5NNE6-F1
#
_entry.id   AF-A0A6P5NNE6-F1
#
_cell.length_a   1.000
_cell.length_b   1.000
_cell.length_c   1.000
_cell.angle_alpha   90.00
_cell.angle_beta   90.00
_cell.angle_gamma   90.00
#
_symmetry.space_group_name_H-M   'P 1'
#
loop_
_entity.id
_entity.type
_entity.pdbx_description
1 polymer ?
#
loop_
_entity_poly.entity_id
_entity_poly.type
_entity_poly.pdbx_seq_one_letter_code
_entity_poly.pdbx_strand_id
1 'polypeptide(L)'
;MTFDIHLGVNLWDTVSLDSESYWSFTEIIYTHTSDSIQICLVKTGQSTPCISSLELRPLSSSVYALNSTTNSPLLLYLRTDIASLDAREYVRYKDDVYDRIWRYDRDVDSWQSLELDNYSTAIDIGSNKSDSYKVPSKVMRSVATSQIVSDALEFSYSSVLGIEVENSSGYYTYFHFAEIEQLGVGKKRIIDITLNSQSILSEPLVLEYLKPVTVSSAYTAHGDINVSISATSGSEAPPILNALEIYRFVPEIDFPTDAKDGMKLH
;
A
#
# COMPACT_ATOMS: atom_id res chain seq x y z
N MET A 1 -20.12 15.37 8.99
CA MET A 1 -20.08 15.98 7.63
C MET A 1 -19.90 14.85 6.64
N THR A 2 -20.73 14.80 5.60
CA THR A 2 -20.68 13.72 4.60
C THR A 2 -20.83 14.28 3.19
N PHE A 3 -19.95 13.86 2.28
CA PHE A 3 -19.96 14.24 0.87
C PHE A 3 -19.14 13.25 0.03
N ASP A 4 -19.42 13.18 -1.27
CA ASP A 4 -18.66 12.35 -2.19
C ASP A 4 -17.61 13.19 -2.95
N ILE A 5 -16.49 12.54 -3.26
CA ILE A 5 -15.46 13.05 -4.15
C ILE A 5 -15.54 12.25 -5.44
N HIS A 6 -15.63 12.92 -6.57
CA HIS A 6 -15.60 12.29 -7.89
C HIS A 6 -14.36 12.71 -8.67
N LEU A 7 -13.78 11.76 -9.41
CA LEU A 7 -12.78 12.00 -10.44
C LEU A 7 -13.47 11.89 -11.81
N GLY A 8 -13.70 13.02 -12.47
CA GLY A 8 -14.60 13.12 -13.60
C GLY A 8 -16.02 12.72 -13.17
N VAL A 9 -16.57 11.69 -13.81
CA VAL A 9 -17.90 11.13 -13.47
C VAL A 9 -17.84 10.00 -12.44
N ASN A 10 -16.63 9.53 -12.11
CA ASN A 10 -16.44 8.33 -11.30
C ASN A 10 -16.33 8.66 -9.84
N LEU A 11 -17.00 7.89 -8.98
CA LEU A 11 -16.84 7.99 -7.54
C LEU A 11 -15.39 7.64 -7.17
N TRP A 12 -14.69 8.57 -6.56
CA TRP A 12 -13.38 8.34 -5.94
C TRP A 12 -13.62 7.82 -4.51
N ASP A 13 -14.29 8.61 -3.68
CA ASP A 13 -14.45 8.31 -2.25
C ASP A 13 -15.68 8.99 -1.65
N THR A 14 -16.17 8.47 -0.53
CA THR A 14 -17.21 9.09 0.30
C THR A 14 -16.59 9.53 1.61
N VAL A 15 -16.42 10.83 1.79
CA VAL A 15 -15.90 11.40 3.02
C VAL A 15 -17.00 11.42 4.05
N SER A 16 -16.77 10.78 5.20
CA SER A 16 -17.63 10.88 6.38
C SER A 16 -16.78 11.23 7.59
N LEU A 17 -17.02 12.42 8.15
CA LEU A 17 -16.34 12.91 9.35
C LEU A 17 -17.36 13.13 10.46
N ASP A 18 -17.05 12.68 11.66
CA ASP A 18 -17.86 12.84 12.87
C ASP A 18 -17.06 13.54 13.98
N SER A 19 -17.55 13.48 15.23
CA SER A 19 -16.86 14.08 16.38
C SER A 19 -15.59 13.34 16.79
N GLU A 20 -15.34 12.13 16.29
CA GLU A 20 -14.17 11.33 16.62
C GLU A 20 -13.12 11.40 15.50
N SER A 21 -13.55 11.64 14.26
CA SER A 21 -12.71 11.77 13.07
C SER A 21 -12.64 13.22 12.58
N TYR A 22 -11.67 13.99 13.06
CA TYR A 22 -11.50 15.41 12.72
C TYR A 22 -10.88 15.67 11.34
N TRP A 23 -10.27 14.66 10.72
CA TRP A 23 -9.67 14.74 9.41
C TRP A 23 -9.76 13.38 8.70
N SER A 24 -9.73 13.41 7.38
CA SER A 24 -9.57 12.23 6.54
C SER A 24 -8.70 12.60 5.34
N PHE A 25 -8.00 11.62 4.79
CA PHE A 25 -7.32 11.75 3.52
C PHE A 25 -7.66 10.54 2.66
N THR A 26 -7.64 10.76 1.35
CA THR A 26 -7.85 9.73 0.35
C THR A 26 -6.81 9.90 -0.74
N GLU A 27 -6.37 8.80 -1.33
CA GLU A 27 -5.36 8.78 -2.38
C GLU A 27 -5.85 7.92 -3.54
N ILE A 28 -5.70 8.45 -4.76
CA ILE A 28 -5.96 7.73 -6.00
C ILE A 28 -4.74 7.82 -6.90
N ILE A 29 -4.31 6.68 -7.43
CA ILE A 29 -3.36 6.61 -8.53
C ILE A 29 -4.18 6.56 -9.82
N TYR A 30 -3.96 7.51 -10.70
CA TYR A 30 -4.71 7.65 -11.94
C TYR A 30 -3.77 7.99 -13.10
N THR A 31 -3.99 7.31 -14.23
CA THR A 31 -3.33 7.64 -15.49
C THR A 31 -4.17 8.65 -16.25
N HIS A 32 -3.68 9.88 -16.36
CA HIS A 32 -4.37 10.95 -17.07
C HIS A 32 -4.53 10.64 -18.56
N THR A 33 -5.74 10.89 -19.08
CA THR A 33 -6.07 10.77 -20.51
C THR A 33 -6.21 12.13 -21.19
N SER A 34 -6.13 13.23 -20.43
CA SER A 34 -6.22 14.60 -20.92
C SER A 34 -5.32 15.54 -20.11
N ASP A 35 -5.12 16.77 -20.61
CA ASP A 35 -4.37 17.82 -19.93
C ASP A 35 -5.10 18.44 -18.73
N SER A 36 -6.34 17.99 -18.45
CA SER A 36 -7.15 18.47 -17.33
C SER A 36 -7.62 17.33 -16.44
N ILE A 37 -7.67 17.59 -15.13
CA ILE A 37 -8.22 16.67 -14.13
C ILE A 37 -9.41 17.37 -13.49
N GLN A 38 -10.59 16.73 -13.57
CA GLN A 38 -11.82 17.25 -12.99
C GLN A 38 -12.10 16.55 -11.67
N ILE A 39 -12.16 17.31 -10.59
CA ILE A 39 -12.53 16.81 -9.26
C ILE A 39 -13.81 17.53 -8.84
N CYS A 40 -14.84 16.75 -8.50
CA CYS A 40 -16.13 17.28 -8.09
C CYS A 40 -16.44 16.87 -6.65
N LEU A 41 -16.92 17.83 -5.86
CA LEU A 41 -17.44 17.57 -4.52
C LEU A 41 -18.96 17.52 -4.59
N VAL A 42 -19.53 16.34 -4.38
CA VAL A 42 -20.98 16.13 -4.44
C VAL A 42 -21.54 16.12 -3.03
N LYS A 43 -22.41 17.08 -2.74
CA LYS A 43 -23.07 17.18 -1.44
C LYS A 43 -24.10 16.07 -1.27
N THR A 44 -23.82 15.12 -0.38
CA THR A 44 -24.75 14.05 0.00
C THR A 44 -25.36 14.26 1.39
N GLY A 45 -24.66 14.98 2.28
CA GLY A 45 -25.15 15.38 3.60
C GLY A 45 -25.72 16.80 3.67
N GLN A 46 -26.00 17.26 4.90
CA GLN A 46 -26.54 18.61 5.15
C GLN A 46 -25.45 19.71 5.10
N SER A 47 -24.20 19.35 5.45
CA SER A 47 -23.04 20.25 5.47
C SER A 47 -22.56 20.59 4.06
N THR A 48 -21.86 21.72 3.91
CA THR A 48 -21.18 22.07 2.66
C THR A 48 -19.88 21.26 2.55
N PRO A 49 -19.62 20.54 1.45
CA PRO A 49 -18.36 19.85 1.23
C PRO A 49 -17.15 20.80 1.29
N CYS A 50 -16.02 20.35 1.81
CA CYS A 50 -14.79 21.11 1.81
C CYS A 50 -13.55 20.22 1.61
N ILE A 51 -12.51 20.80 1.00
CA ILE A 51 -11.18 20.20 0.89
C ILE A 51 -10.19 21.21 1.50
N SER A 52 -9.28 20.75 2.35
CA SER A 52 -8.21 21.56 2.91
C SER A 52 -6.95 21.56 2.04
N SER A 53 -6.64 20.43 1.39
CA SER A 53 -5.50 20.26 0.49
C SER A 53 -5.85 19.32 -0.66
N LEU A 54 -5.35 19.64 -1.86
CA LEU A 54 -5.37 18.77 -3.03
C LEU A 54 -3.94 18.71 -3.56
N GLU A 55 -3.33 17.52 -3.52
CA GLU A 55 -1.94 17.32 -3.88
C GLU A 55 -1.82 16.43 -5.12
N LEU A 56 -1.12 16.92 -6.14
CA LEU A 56 -0.82 16.14 -7.34
C LEU A 56 0.66 15.77 -7.31
N ARG A 57 0.95 14.47 -7.22
CA ARG A 57 2.33 13.94 -7.16
C ARG A 57 2.61 13.08 -8.39
N PRO A 58 3.59 13.45 -9.24
CA PRO A 58 4.01 12.61 -10.35
C PRO A 58 4.55 11.27 -9.84
N LEU A 59 4.10 10.19 -10.45
CA LEU A 59 4.49 8.82 -10.09
C LEU A 59 4.97 8.09 -11.34
N SER A 60 6.03 7.31 -11.21
CA SER A 60 6.53 6.51 -12.33
C SER A 60 5.52 5.41 -12.69
N SER A 61 5.26 5.20 -13.97
CA SER A 61 4.40 4.10 -14.44
C SER A 61 4.94 2.72 -14.05
N SER A 62 6.23 2.62 -13.72
CA SER A 62 6.89 1.40 -13.26
C SER A 62 6.67 1.06 -11.79
N VAL A 63 6.07 1.94 -10.97
CA VAL A 63 5.88 1.68 -9.53
C VAL A 63 4.75 0.66 -9.34
N TYR A 64 3.56 0.99 -9.82
CA TYR A 64 2.37 0.12 -9.72
C TYR A 64 1.99 -0.36 -11.11
N ALA A 65 2.98 -0.89 -11.84
CA ALA A 65 2.80 -1.46 -13.18
C ALA A 65 2.01 -2.77 -13.08
N LEU A 66 0.73 -2.67 -12.77
CA LEU A 66 -0.19 -3.78 -12.94
C LEU A 66 -0.31 -4.07 -14.43
N ASN A 67 -0.54 -5.36 -14.75
CA ASN A 67 -0.61 -5.87 -16.12
C ASN A 67 -1.30 -4.85 -17.03
N SER A 68 -0.54 -4.41 -18.03
CA SER A 68 -0.64 -3.19 -18.86
C SER A 68 -1.92 -3.03 -19.70
N THR A 69 -3.03 -3.61 -19.28
CA THR A 69 -4.27 -3.71 -20.07
C THR A 69 -5.37 -2.75 -19.63
N THR A 70 -5.32 -2.19 -18.41
CA THR A 70 -6.32 -1.22 -17.98
C THR A 70 -5.66 0.02 -17.37
N ASN A 71 -5.95 1.21 -17.90
CA ASN A 71 -5.63 2.50 -17.27
C ASN A 71 -6.52 2.74 -16.03
N SER A 72 -6.88 1.66 -15.32
CA SER A 72 -7.77 1.68 -14.17
C SER A 72 -7.10 2.41 -13.01
N PRO A 73 -7.84 3.19 -12.21
CA PRO A 73 -7.29 3.84 -11.05
C PRO A 73 -7.09 2.83 -9.93
N LEU A 74 -6.11 3.10 -9.07
CA LEU A 74 -5.92 2.38 -7.82
C LEU A 74 -6.27 3.31 -6.67
N LEU A 75 -7.21 2.88 -5.85
CA LEU A 75 -7.60 3.61 -4.65
C LEU A 75 -6.80 3.07 -3.47
N LEU A 76 -6.08 3.94 -2.79
CA LEU A 76 -5.33 3.55 -1.61
C LEU A 76 -6.31 3.11 -0.53
N TYR A 77 -6.15 1.88 -0.08
CA TYR A 77 -6.92 1.35 1.05
C TYR A 77 -6.08 1.36 2.33
N LEU A 78 -4.79 0.98 2.23
CA LEU A 78 -3.84 1.04 3.33
C LEU A 78 -2.42 1.23 2.81
N ARG A 79 -1.64 2.05 3.49
CA ARG A 79 -0.18 2.07 3.38
C ARG A 79 0.40 2.25 4.77
N THR A 80 1.13 1.26 5.24
CA THR A 80 1.61 1.24 6.62
C THR A 80 3.04 0.69 6.71
N ASP A 81 3.87 1.39 7.46
CA ASP A 81 5.06 0.83 8.08
C ASP A 81 4.58 -0.15 9.13
N ILE A 82 4.67 -1.43 8.78
CA ILE A 82 4.14 -2.50 9.62
C ILE A 82 4.92 -2.53 10.92
N ALA A 83 6.22 -2.28 10.92
CA ALA A 83 7.08 -2.58 12.05
C ALA A 83 7.26 -1.42 13.04
N SER A 84 6.95 -0.19 12.64
CA SER A 84 7.14 0.99 13.48
C SER A 84 6.32 0.94 14.77
N LEU A 85 7.00 1.16 15.89
CA LEU A 85 6.40 1.36 17.21
C LEU A 85 6.48 2.83 17.66
N ASP A 86 7.13 3.70 16.87
CA ASP A 86 7.29 5.11 17.22
C ASP A 86 6.15 5.94 16.63
N ALA A 87 5.13 6.16 17.46
CA ALA A 87 3.86 6.78 17.10
C ALA A 87 3.91 8.32 16.95
N ARG A 88 5.03 8.88 16.46
CA ARG A 88 5.24 10.33 16.51
C ARG A 88 4.75 11.05 15.26
N GLU A 89 5.06 10.54 14.06
CA GLU A 89 4.74 11.20 12.79
C GLU A 89 4.68 10.21 11.61
N TYR A 90 3.81 10.46 10.64
CA TYR A 90 3.80 9.72 9.37
C TYR A 90 5.08 9.98 8.56
N VAL A 91 5.63 8.93 7.93
CA VAL A 91 6.74 9.10 6.99
C VAL A 91 6.16 9.57 5.66
N ARG A 92 6.68 10.70 5.15
CA ARG A 92 6.30 11.31 3.86
C ARG A 92 7.46 12.16 3.32
N TYR A 93 7.20 13.14 2.47
CA TYR A 93 8.24 14.09 2.05
C TYR A 93 8.95 14.74 3.24
N LYS A 94 10.28 14.84 3.27
CA LYS A 94 11.24 14.55 2.19
C LYS A 94 11.82 13.13 2.17
N ASP A 95 11.40 12.27 3.09
CA ASP A 95 11.93 10.91 3.22
C ASP A 95 11.37 9.99 2.11
N ASP A 96 10.13 10.22 1.67
CA ASP A 96 9.54 9.60 0.48
C ASP A 96 9.59 10.55 -0.72
N VAL A 97 10.25 10.12 -1.80
CA VAL A 97 10.40 10.89 -3.04
C VAL A 97 9.09 11.07 -3.82
N TYR A 98 8.11 10.19 -3.58
CA TYR A 98 6.77 10.26 -4.13
C TYR A 98 5.78 10.94 -3.18
N ASP A 99 6.24 11.40 -1.99
CA ASP A 99 5.43 11.99 -0.91
C ASP A 99 4.22 11.14 -0.51
N ARG A 100 4.37 9.81 -0.58
CA ARG A 100 3.40 8.87 -0.04
C ARG A 100 3.36 8.99 1.48
N ILE A 101 2.17 8.90 2.05
CA ILE A 101 1.96 8.91 3.50
C ILE A 101 2.02 7.46 4.01
N TRP A 102 3.05 7.15 4.80
CA TRP A 102 3.18 5.87 5.50
C TRP A 102 2.67 6.01 6.93
N ARG A 103 1.61 5.27 7.23
CA ARG A 103 1.06 5.17 8.59
C ARG A 103 1.85 4.16 9.42
N TYR A 104 1.59 4.10 10.72
CA TYR A 104 2.25 3.17 11.66
C TYR A 104 1.21 2.49 12.59
N ASP A 105 -0.08 2.71 12.35
CA ASP A 105 -1.17 2.39 13.25
C ASP A 105 -1.74 0.98 13.01
N ARG A 106 -0.85 -0.01 12.83
CA ARG A 106 -1.29 -1.40 12.76
C ARG A 106 -1.88 -1.86 14.10
N ASP A 107 -2.92 -2.68 14.05
CA ASP A 107 -3.50 -3.35 15.22
C ASP A 107 -3.08 -4.83 15.25
N VAL A 108 -1.76 -5.09 15.40
CA VAL A 108 -1.21 -6.44 15.49
C VAL A 108 -0.18 -6.53 16.61
N ASP A 109 -0.67 -6.90 17.80
CA ASP A 109 0.11 -6.97 19.04
C ASP A 109 0.95 -8.25 19.20
N SER A 110 0.76 -9.26 18.34
CA SER A 110 1.43 -10.56 18.48
C SER A 110 2.84 -10.60 17.88
N TRP A 111 3.22 -9.60 17.06
CA TRP A 111 4.51 -9.58 16.37
C TRP A 111 5.56 -8.79 17.14
N GLN A 112 6.80 -9.27 17.08
CA GLN A 112 7.95 -8.51 17.56
C GLN A 112 8.39 -7.50 16.50
N SER A 113 8.76 -6.28 16.91
CA SER A 113 9.42 -5.32 16.04
C SER A 113 10.92 -5.28 16.33
N LEU A 114 11.73 -5.31 15.27
CA LEU A 114 13.17 -5.05 15.30
C LEU A 114 13.47 -3.81 14.46
N GLU A 115 14.47 -3.03 14.85
CA GLU A 115 14.85 -1.80 14.14
C GLU A 115 16.38 -1.70 14.04
N LEU A 116 16.88 -1.19 12.91
CA LEU A 116 18.26 -0.70 12.82
C LEU A 116 18.43 0.57 13.66
N ASP A 117 19.67 0.96 13.93
CA ASP A 117 19.91 2.24 14.58
C ASP A 117 19.31 3.41 13.77
N ASN A 118 18.90 4.45 14.50
CA ASN A 118 18.16 5.59 13.95
C ASN A 118 18.91 6.37 12.86
N TYR A 119 20.23 6.17 12.73
CA TYR A 119 21.12 6.90 11.82
C TYR A 119 21.63 6.04 10.67
N SER A 120 21.22 4.76 10.61
CA SER A 120 21.68 3.82 9.62
C SER A 120 21.13 4.21 8.24
N THR A 121 22.03 4.65 7.36
CA THR A 121 21.80 4.78 5.92
C THR A 121 22.21 3.51 5.17
N ALA A 122 22.32 2.38 5.88
CA ALA A 122 22.94 1.18 5.36
C ALA A 122 22.03 0.41 4.38
N ILE A 123 20.72 0.66 4.43
CA ILE A 123 19.77 0.07 3.48
C ILE A 123 20.03 0.64 2.10
N ASP A 124 20.24 -0.26 1.15
CA ASP A 124 20.70 0.07 -0.18
C ASP A 124 19.55 0.53 -1.09
N ILE A 125 18.99 1.70 -0.76
CA ILE A 125 17.79 2.23 -1.44
C ILE A 125 18.18 2.93 -2.73
N GLY A 126 17.64 2.43 -3.85
CA GLY A 126 17.82 3.05 -5.16
C GLY A 126 19.18 2.84 -5.82
N SER A 127 20.11 2.07 -5.23
CA SER A 127 21.33 1.63 -5.93
C SER A 127 21.01 0.60 -7.01
N ASN A 128 19.97 -0.22 -6.76
CA ASN A 128 19.41 -1.12 -7.72
C ASN A 128 18.53 -0.30 -8.65
N LYS A 129 18.98 -0.08 -9.89
CA LYS A 129 18.26 0.70 -10.90
C LYS A 129 16.84 0.17 -11.19
N SER A 130 16.51 -1.04 -10.72
CA SER A 130 15.20 -1.66 -10.85
C SER A 130 14.24 -1.39 -9.68
N ASP A 131 14.68 -0.80 -8.55
CA ASP A 131 13.75 -0.44 -7.47
C ASP A 131 12.99 0.83 -7.82
N SER A 132 11.86 0.64 -8.51
CA SER A 132 10.93 1.71 -8.86
C SER A 132 10.13 2.19 -7.65
N TYR A 133 9.94 1.36 -6.62
CA TYR A 133 9.09 1.68 -5.47
C TYR A 133 9.74 2.72 -4.56
N LYS A 134 11.06 2.69 -4.39
CA LYS A 134 11.81 3.67 -3.60
C LYS A 134 11.18 3.92 -2.23
N VAL A 135 10.79 2.85 -1.56
CA VAL A 135 10.24 2.93 -0.20
C VAL A 135 11.28 3.59 0.72
N PRO A 136 10.90 4.54 1.58
CA PRO A 136 11.86 5.28 2.40
C PRO A 136 12.69 4.38 3.32
N SER A 137 13.95 4.72 3.58
CA SER A 137 14.79 4.00 4.56
C SER A 137 14.21 4.02 5.95
N LYS A 138 13.53 5.10 6.31
CA LYS A 138 12.84 5.24 7.58
C LYS A 138 11.74 4.19 7.78
N VAL A 139 11.14 3.70 6.70
CA VAL A 139 10.14 2.62 6.69
C VAL A 139 10.82 1.25 6.58
N MET A 140 11.88 1.13 5.78
CA MET A 140 12.55 -0.16 5.56
C MET A 140 13.51 -0.58 6.68
N ARG A 141 13.79 0.29 7.66
CA ARG A 141 14.74 0.01 8.76
C ARG A 141 14.14 -0.75 9.94
N SER A 142 12.82 -0.82 10.00
CA SER A 142 12.06 -1.59 10.97
C SER A 142 11.51 -2.85 10.28
N VAL A 143 11.50 -3.97 10.99
CA VAL A 143 10.87 -5.23 10.55
C VAL A 143 9.99 -5.78 11.64
N ALA A 144 8.84 -6.31 11.24
CA ALA A 144 8.03 -7.16 12.08
C ALA A 144 8.48 -8.60 11.88
N THR A 145 8.53 -9.38 12.95
CA THR A 145 8.95 -10.78 12.91
C THR A 145 8.17 -11.59 13.93
N SER A 146 8.06 -12.89 13.67
CA SER A 146 7.59 -13.83 14.67
C SER A 146 8.68 -14.11 15.70
N GLN A 147 8.27 -14.45 16.93
CA GLN A 147 9.17 -14.91 17.99
C GLN A 147 9.72 -16.31 17.73
N ILE A 148 8.98 -17.13 16.97
CA ILE A 148 9.32 -18.52 16.66
C ILE A 148 9.49 -18.65 15.15
N VAL A 149 10.57 -19.31 14.72
CA VAL A 149 10.91 -19.47 13.29
C VAL A 149 9.79 -20.14 12.49
N SER A 150 9.12 -21.13 13.08
CA SER A 150 8.03 -21.89 12.43
C SER A 150 6.73 -21.10 12.28
N ASP A 151 6.58 -19.99 13.00
CA ASP A 151 5.32 -19.30 13.09
C ASP A 151 5.26 -18.23 12.01
N ALA A 152 4.19 -18.30 11.20
CA ALA A 152 3.95 -17.33 10.15
C ALA A 152 3.51 -15.98 10.72
N LEU A 153 3.80 -14.90 9.99
CA LEU A 153 3.12 -13.62 10.17
C LEU A 153 1.76 -13.73 9.47
N GLU A 154 0.70 -13.92 10.26
CA GLU A 154 -0.66 -14.07 9.75
C GLU A 154 -1.53 -12.88 10.14
N PHE A 155 -2.28 -12.37 9.18
CA PHE A 155 -3.25 -11.31 9.39
C PHE A 155 -4.34 -11.37 8.33
N SER A 156 -5.54 -10.89 8.67
CA SER A 156 -6.55 -10.57 7.67
C SER A 156 -6.50 -9.08 7.37
N TYR A 157 -7.00 -8.70 6.20
CA TYR A 157 -7.20 -7.30 5.88
C TYR A 157 -8.12 -6.66 6.91
N SER A 158 -9.24 -7.31 7.23
CA SER A 158 -10.18 -6.81 8.22
C SER A 158 -9.54 -6.54 9.59
N SER A 159 -8.63 -7.41 10.05
CA SER A 159 -7.95 -7.21 11.33
C SER A 159 -6.98 -6.03 11.30
N VAL A 160 -6.22 -5.86 10.22
CA VAL A 160 -5.26 -4.74 10.10
C VAL A 160 -5.96 -3.41 9.88
N LEU A 161 -7.12 -3.42 9.21
CA LEU A 161 -7.87 -2.22 8.87
C LEU A 161 -8.84 -1.77 9.97
N GLY A 162 -9.21 -2.67 10.88
CA GLY A 162 -10.27 -2.43 11.85
C GLY A 162 -11.67 -2.25 11.21
N ILE A 163 -11.84 -2.62 9.94
CA ILE A 163 -13.09 -2.50 9.17
C ILE A 163 -13.30 -3.69 8.23
N GLU A 164 -14.57 -3.93 7.86
CA GLU A 164 -14.90 -4.96 6.87
C GLU A 164 -14.49 -4.53 5.45
N VAL A 165 -13.88 -5.47 4.73
CA VAL A 165 -13.46 -5.30 3.34
C VAL A 165 -14.67 -5.52 2.42
N GLU A 166 -14.81 -4.70 1.36
CA GLU A 166 -15.89 -4.88 0.39
C GLU A 166 -15.69 -6.17 -0.42
N ASN A 167 -16.57 -7.16 -0.25
CA ASN A 167 -16.46 -8.46 -0.91
C ASN A 167 -16.49 -8.41 -2.45
N SER A 168 -17.18 -7.43 -3.04
CA SER A 168 -17.29 -7.26 -4.50
C SER A 168 -16.06 -6.63 -5.13
N SER A 169 -15.17 -6.05 -4.33
CA SER A 169 -14.00 -5.30 -4.81
C SER A 169 -12.79 -6.22 -4.90
N GLY A 170 -11.91 -5.94 -5.86
CA GLY A 170 -10.62 -6.61 -6.00
C GLY A 170 -9.52 -5.78 -5.35
N TYR A 171 -8.55 -6.43 -4.71
CA TYR A 171 -7.46 -5.74 -4.01
C TYR A 171 -6.09 -6.24 -4.45
N TYR A 172 -5.19 -5.31 -4.69
CA TYR A 172 -3.77 -5.58 -4.87
C TYR A 172 -3.01 -5.34 -3.58
N THR A 173 -2.04 -6.21 -3.32
CA THR A 173 -1.15 -6.12 -2.16
C THR A 173 0.28 -5.91 -2.61
N TYR A 174 1.01 -5.05 -1.90
CA TYR A 174 2.44 -4.87 -2.07
C TYR A 174 3.12 -5.07 -0.73
N PHE A 175 4.01 -6.05 -0.68
CA PHE A 175 4.79 -6.40 0.48
C PHE A 175 6.20 -5.88 0.31
N HIS A 176 6.69 -5.15 1.31
CA HIS A 176 8.03 -4.59 1.28
C HIS A 176 8.91 -5.28 2.32
N PHE A 177 10.05 -5.77 1.86
CA PHE A 177 11.02 -6.50 2.67
C PHE A 177 12.41 -5.86 2.58
N ALA A 178 13.11 -5.80 3.70
CA ALA A 178 14.55 -5.58 3.79
C ALA A 178 15.08 -6.42 4.95
N GLU A 179 16.07 -7.28 4.67
CA GLU A 179 16.76 -8.03 5.72
C GLU A 179 17.68 -7.07 6.49
N ILE A 180 17.35 -6.81 7.74
CA ILE A 180 18.13 -5.92 8.61
C ILE A 180 19.04 -6.68 9.59
N GLU A 181 18.88 -7.99 9.71
CA GLU A 181 19.72 -8.82 10.56
C GLU A 181 20.87 -9.41 9.73
N GLN A 182 22.10 -9.18 10.17
CA GLN A 182 23.25 -9.84 9.55
C GLN A 182 23.33 -11.28 10.02
N LEU A 183 22.67 -12.18 9.29
CA LEU A 183 22.69 -13.61 9.57
C LEU A 183 24.12 -14.17 9.44
N GLY A 184 24.40 -15.23 10.21
CA GLY A 184 25.70 -15.90 10.17
C GLY A 184 26.07 -16.40 8.77
N VAL A 185 27.36 -16.62 8.53
CA VAL A 185 27.87 -17.03 7.20
C VAL A 185 27.11 -18.24 6.65
N GLY A 186 26.52 -18.09 5.46
CA GLY A 186 25.77 -19.14 4.77
C GLY A 186 24.30 -19.26 5.19
N LYS A 187 23.87 -18.60 6.27
CA LYS A 187 22.46 -18.53 6.68
C LYS A 187 21.71 -17.52 5.83
N LYS A 188 20.43 -17.81 5.57
CA LYS A 188 19.54 -16.97 4.77
C LYS A 188 18.13 -17.01 5.36
N ARG A 189 17.40 -15.91 5.18
CA ARG A 189 15.96 -15.87 5.41
C ARG A 189 15.26 -16.14 4.08
N ILE A 190 14.44 -17.19 4.07
CA ILE A 190 13.77 -17.67 2.86
C ILE A 190 12.28 -17.76 3.19
N ILE A 191 11.48 -16.89 2.57
CA ILE A 191 10.06 -16.74 2.90
C ILE A 191 9.14 -17.14 1.76
N ASP A 192 7.96 -17.64 2.11
CA ASP A 192 6.84 -17.79 1.20
C ASP A 192 5.69 -16.86 1.64
N ILE A 193 4.87 -16.45 0.68
CA ILE A 193 3.78 -15.50 0.89
C ILE A 193 2.52 -16.09 0.25
N THR A 194 1.47 -16.21 1.04
CA THR A 194 0.16 -16.64 0.55
C THR A 194 -0.90 -15.59 0.77
N LEU A 195 -1.81 -15.45 -0.21
CA LEU A 195 -3.05 -14.70 -0.12
C LEU A 195 -4.21 -15.69 -0.27
N ASN A 196 -5.09 -15.78 0.72
CA ASN A 196 -6.20 -16.75 0.77
C ASN A 196 -5.72 -18.19 0.52
N SER A 197 -4.63 -18.57 1.18
CA SER A 197 -3.99 -19.89 1.08
C SER A 197 -3.41 -20.26 -0.29
N GLN A 198 -3.28 -19.28 -1.20
CA GLN A 198 -2.60 -19.45 -2.49
C GLN A 198 -1.28 -18.69 -2.47
N SER A 199 -0.17 -19.35 -2.82
CA SER A 199 1.12 -18.66 -2.93
C SER A 199 1.09 -17.66 -4.07
N ILE A 200 1.64 -16.47 -3.81
CA ILE A 200 1.81 -15.42 -4.82
C ILE A 200 3.20 -15.43 -5.44
N LEU A 201 4.08 -16.33 -4.98
CA LEU A 201 5.44 -16.49 -5.44
C LEU A 201 5.56 -17.76 -6.30
N SER A 202 6.30 -17.69 -7.40
CA SER A 202 6.65 -18.90 -8.16
C SER A 202 7.72 -19.73 -7.46
N GLU A 203 8.60 -19.05 -6.72
CA GLU A 203 9.69 -19.63 -5.93
C GLU A 203 9.83 -18.82 -4.63
N PRO A 204 10.22 -19.43 -3.50
CA PRO A 204 10.41 -18.72 -2.25
C PRO A 204 11.38 -17.54 -2.37
N LEU A 205 11.05 -16.45 -1.69
CA LEU A 205 11.84 -15.23 -1.71
C LEU A 205 13.03 -15.39 -0.76
N VAL A 206 14.24 -15.30 -1.32
CA VAL A 206 15.49 -15.25 -0.56
C VAL A 206 15.86 -13.81 -0.31
N LEU A 207 15.86 -13.38 0.96
CA LEU A 207 16.22 -12.01 1.31
C LEU A 207 17.73 -11.84 1.41
N GLU A 208 18.22 -10.73 0.87
CA GLU A 208 19.63 -10.34 0.95
C GLU A 208 19.79 -9.19 1.95
N TYR A 209 20.85 -9.27 2.76
CA TYR A 209 21.13 -8.28 3.80
C TYR A 209 21.20 -6.86 3.22
N LEU A 210 20.40 -5.97 3.80
CA LEU A 210 20.26 -4.54 3.46
C LEU A 210 19.82 -4.25 2.02
N LYS A 211 19.32 -5.24 1.28
CA LYS A 211 18.77 -5.05 -0.06
C LYS A 211 17.24 -5.09 -0.02
N PRO A 212 16.56 -3.95 -0.26
CA PRO A 212 15.12 -3.92 -0.26
C PRO A 212 14.55 -4.67 -1.48
N VAL A 213 13.40 -5.30 -1.27
CA VAL A 213 12.63 -5.96 -2.33
C VAL A 213 11.14 -5.76 -2.07
N THR A 214 10.41 -5.48 -3.15
CA THR A 214 8.95 -5.40 -3.13
C THR A 214 8.37 -6.58 -3.89
N VAL A 215 7.39 -7.26 -3.29
CA VAL A 215 6.59 -8.30 -3.93
C VAL A 215 5.16 -7.79 -4.06
N SER A 216 4.64 -7.75 -5.29
CA SER A 216 3.24 -7.43 -5.56
C SER A 216 2.40 -8.69 -5.75
N SER A 217 1.13 -8.67 -5.38
CA SER A 217 0.19 -9.72 -5.75
C SER A 217 0.02 -9.79 -7.27
N ALA A 218 0.10 -10.99 -7.84
CA ALA A 218 -0.07 -11.20 -9.28
C ALA A 218 -1.54 -11.09 -9.75
N TYR A 219 -2.48 -11.08 -8.80
CA TYR A 219 -3.92 -11.05 -9.02
C TYR A 219 -4.59 -10.15 -7.98
N THR A 220 -5.85 -9.79 -8.25
CA THR A 220 -6.72 -9.15 -7.27
C THR A 220 -7.30 -10.19 -6.32
N ALA A 221 -7.02 -10.05 -5.03
CA ALA A 221 -7.68 -10.85 -4.01
C ALA A 221 -9.07 -10.27 -3.71
N HIS A 222 -10.00 -11.12 -3.28
CA HIS A 222 -11.40 -10.76 -3.02
C HIS A 222 -11.85 -11.32 -1.66
N GLY A 223 -12.87 -10.70 -1.07
CA GLY A 223 -13.43 -11.11 0.23
C GLY A 223 -12.56 -10.69 1.41
N ASP A 224 -12.66 -11.43 2.51
CA ASP A 224 -11.75 -11.28 3.65
C ASP A 224 -10.39 -11.90 3.29
N ILE A 225 -9.42 -11.04 2.99
CA ILE A 225 -8.12 -11.43 2.45
C ILE A 225 -7.20 -11.81 3.60
N ASN A 226 -6.90 -13.09 3.69
CA ASN A 226 -5.97 -13.66 4.65
C ASN A 226 -4.57 -13.72 4.07
N VAL A 227 -3.63 -13.10 4.75
CA VAL A 227 -2.21 -13.11 4.43
C VAL A 227 -1.50 -14.04 5.39
N SER A 228 -0.61 -14.89 4.85
CA SER A 228 0.35 -15.63 5.66
C SER A 228 1.74 -15.51 5.03
N ILE A 229 2.69 -14.97 5.79
CA ILE A 229 4.11 -14.88 5.43
C ILE A 229 4.87 -15.86 6.31
N SER A 230 5.44 -16.90 5.73
CA SER A 230 6.03 -18.00 6.48
C SER A 230 7.50 -18.20 6.11
N ALA A 231 8.30 -18.66 7.07
CA ALA A 231 9.63 -19.15 6.79
C ALA A 231 9.53 -20.54 6.13
N THR A 232 10.25 -20.75 5.04
CA THR A 232 10.37 -22.08 4.44
C THR A 232 11.20 -23.02 5.32
N SER A 233 11.14 -24.32 5.05
CA SER A 233 11.94 -25.33 5.78
C SER A 233 13.46 -25.15 5.67
N GLY A 234 13.93 -24.43 4.66
CA GLY A 234 15.35 -24.07 4.48
C GLY A 234 15.74 -22.71 5.08
N SER A 235 14.80 -21.99 5.69
CA SER A 235 15.07 -20.70 6.33
C SER A 235 15.73 -20.90 7.69
N GLU A 236 16.73 -20.07 7.97
CA GLU A 236 17.49 -20.08 9.24
C GLU A 236 17.04 -18.98 10.20
N ALA A 237 15.97 -18.27 9.85
CA ALA A 237 15.42 -17.13 10.58
C ALA A 237 13.89 -17.05 10.38
N PRO A 238 13.14 -16.46 11.33
CA PRO A 238 11.68 -16.30 11.22
C PRO A 238 11.26 -15.48 9.99
N PRO A 239 9.98 -15.49 9.57
CA PRO A 239 9.51 -14.58 8.53
C PRO A 239 9.57 -13.11 9.00
N ILE A 240 9.76 -12.18 8.07
CA ILE A 240 9.75 -10.74 8.34
C ILE A 240 8.83 -9.98 7.40
N LEU A 241 8.37 -8.80 7.81
CA LEU A 241 7.67 -7.82 6.97
C LEU A 241 8.00 -6.40 7.43
N ASN A 242 8.44 -5.52 6.54
CA ASN A 242 8.74 -4.12 6.88
C ASN A 242 7.50 -3.25 6.70
N ALA A 243 6.86 -3.34 5.54
CA ALA A 243 5.75 -2.46 5.19
C ALA A 243 4.78 -3.11 4.21
N LEU A 244 3.57 -2.57 4.17
CA LEU A 244 2.45 -3.10 3.40
C LEU A 244 1.69 -1.97 2.70
N GLU A 245 1.37 -2.16 1.43
CA GLU A 245 0.38 -1.36 0.72
C GLU A 245 -0.77 -2.23 0.21
N ILE A 246 -2.00 -1.73 0.34
CA ILE A 246 -3.22 -2.35 -0.15
C ILE A 246 -3.95 -1.32 -1.01
N TYR A 247 -4.27 -1.71 -2.23
CA TYR A 247 -5.02 -0.90 -3.18
C TYR A 247 -6.28 -1.60 -3.61
N ARG A 248 -7.40 -0.89 -3.60
CA ARG A 248 -8.64 -1.34 -4.23
C ARG A 248 -8.57 -1.06 -5.74
N PHE A 249 -8.79 -2.11 -6.52
CA PHE A 249 -8.92 -2.05 -7.96
C PHE A 249 -10.31 -1.58 -8.36
N VAL A 250 -10.37 -0.64 -9.30
CA VAL A 250 -11.62 -0.15 -9.89
C VAL A 250 -11.73 -0.66 -11.33
N PRO A 251 -12.62 -1.63 -11.61
CA PRO A 251 -12.67 -2.33 -12.89
C PRO A 251 -13.11 -1.46 -14.07
N GLU A 252 -13.96 -0.46 -13.84
CA GLU A 252 -14.55 0.38 -14.90
C GLU A 252 -14.45 1.86 -14.52
N ILE A 253 -13.97 2.68 -15.47
CA ILE A 253 -14.05 4.14 -15.43
C ILE A 253 -15.05 4.54 -16.51
N ASP A 254 -16.13 5.19 -16.12
CA ASP A 254 -17.00 5.90 -17.06
C ASP A 254 -16.25 7.12 -17.60
N PHE A 255 -16.25 7.28 -18.93
CA PHE A 255 -15.72 8.49 -19.56
C PHE A 255 -16.79 9.59 -19.57
N PRO A 256 -16.43 10.83 -19.23
CA PRO A 256 -17.35 11.95 -19.47
C PRO A 256 -17.69 12.02 -20.96
N THR A 257 -18.94 12.35 -21.27
CA THR A 257 -19.36 12.66 -22.64
C THR A 257 -18.57 13.87 -23.15
N ASP A 258 -18.17 13.86 -24.44
CA ASP A 258 -17.41 14.98 -25.02
C ASP A 258 -18.27 16.25 -24.96
N ALA A 259 -17.68 17.38 -24.57
CA ALA A 259 -18.34 18.68 -24.60
C ALA A 259 -18.89 19.03 -26.00
N LYS A 260 -18.37 18.40 -27.06
CA LYS A 260 -18.87 18.53 -28.44
C LYS A 260 -20.14 17.73 -28.74
N ASP A 261 -20.47 16.72 -27.93
CA ASP A 261 -21.68 15.90 -28.13
C ASP A 261 -22.96 16.69 -27.83
N GLY A 262 -22.87 17.78 -27.07
CA GLY A 262 -23.95 18.73 -26.81
C GLY A 262 -24.20 19.76 -27.92
N MET A 263 -23.37 19.84 -28.97
CA MET A 263 -23.50 20.86 -30.03
C MET A 263 -24.31 20.42 -31.26
N LYS A 264 -24.96 19.25 -31.24
CA LYS A 264 -25.76 18.72 -32.36
C LYS A 264 -27.28 18.71 -32.12
N LEU A 265 -27.80 19.68 -31.37
CA LEU A 265 -29.23 19.92 -31.28
C LEU A 265 -29.54 21.42 -31.45
N HIS A 266 -29.38 21.93 -32.68
CA HIS A 266 -30.08 23.11 -33.17
C HIS A 266 -30.28 23.02 -34.68
#